data_AF-A0A0Q5JBM0-F1
#
_entry.id   AF-A0A0Q5JBM0-F1
#
_cell.length_a   1.000
_cell.length_b   1.000
_cell.length_c   1.000
_cell.angle_alpha   90.00
_cell.angle_beta   90.00
_cell.angle_gamma   90.00
#
_symmetry.space_group_name_H-M   'P 1'
#
loop_
_entity.id
_entity.type
_entity.pdbx_description
1 polymer ?
#
loop_
_entity_poly.entity_id
_entity_poly.type
_entity_poly.pdbx_seq_one_letter_code
_entity_poly.pdbx_strand_id
1 'polypeptide(L)'
;MTDLDRMGDGTGRSLVHALATTQVWEPYFQVVRWRERHGEYSLEHDDEYVLAMVNALGGGMDASVLCDALTTDDELRESTFWRIFEVPGTKRVNLAYLDRYRGNAGQGWQASIERLVADGTLDRDRVLDACAGALRLELPAVQHRWFERLRSSLAPNRRRTS
;
A
#
# COMPACT_ATOMS: atom_id res chain seq x y z
N MET A 1 -5.86 -21.00 9.45
CA MET A 1 -5.99 -20.20 10.68
C MET A 1 -4.80 -20.36 11.65
N THR A 2 -3.89 -21.33 11.43
CA THR A 2 -2.77 -21.65 12.37
C THR A 2 -1.52 -20.76 12.26
N ASP A 3 -1.33 -20.01 11.16
CA ASP A 3 -0.12 -19.18 10.98
C ASP A 3 -0.24 -17.76 11.55
N LEU A 4 -1.43 -17.15 11.52
CA LEU A 4 -1.66 -15.82 12.09
C LEU A 4 -1.46 -15.80 13.62
N ASP A 5 -1.92 -16.84 14.32
CA ASP A 5 -1.73 -17.00 15.76
C ASP A 5 -0.26 -17.27 16.14
N ARG A 6 0.59 -17.67 15.18
CA ARG A 6 2.05 -17.78 15.38
C ARG A 6 2.80 -16.49 15.07
N MET A 7 2.21 -15.59 14.28
CA MET A 7 2.83 -14.31 13.91
C MET A 7 2.72 -13.28 15.04
N GLY A 8 1.78 -13.44 15.98
CA GLY A 8 1.62 -12.54 17.13
C GLY A 8 1.40 -13.29 18.45
N ASP A 9 1.24 -12.53 19.52
CA ASP A 9 0.86 -13.02 20.86
C ASP A 9 -0.67 -13.10 21.05
N GLY A 10 -1.44 -13.01 19.96
CA GLY A 10 -2.90 -12.91 19.95
C GLY A 10 -3.44 -11.48 19.98
N THR A 11 -2.60 -10.46 20.18
CA THR A 11 -3.02 -9.05 20.09
C THR A 11 -2.94 -8.53 18.65
N GLY A 12 -3.82 -7.57 18.32
CA GLY A 12 -3.77 -6.91 17.01
C GLY A 12 -2.45 -6.18 16.77
N ARG A 13 -1.81 -5.65 17.82
CA ARG A 13 -0.55 -4.91 17.69
C ARG A 13 0.62 -5.81 17.33
N SER A 14 0.76 -6.96 17.98
CA SER A 14 1.84 -7.90 17.66
C SER A 14 1.70 -8.46 16.24
N LEU A 15 0.46 -8.65 15.76
CA LEU A 15 0.22 -9.01 14.37
C LEU A 15 0.62 -7.87 13.41
N VAL A 16 0.25 -6.62 13.68
CA VAL A 16 0.69 -5.45 12.89
C VAL A 16 2.22 -5.38 12.81
N HIS A 17 2.92 -5.53 13.95
CA HIS A 17 4.38 -5.56 13.99
C HIS A 17 4.96 -6.67 13.11
N ALA A 18 4.42 -7.89 13.21
CA ALA A 18 4.87 -9.01 12.40
C ALA A 18 4.65 -8.76 10.90
N LEU A 19 3.48 -8.24 10.52
CA LEU A 19 3.19 -7.88 9.13
C LEU A 19 4.08 -6.74 8.63
N ALA A 20 4.49 -5.81 9.47
CA ALA A 20 5.36 -4.70 9.06
C ALA A 20 6.85 -5.10 8.90
N THR A 21 7.28 -6.19 9.54
CA THR A 21 8.70 -6.53 9.67
C THR A 21 9.12 -7.84 9.01
N THR A 22 8.16 -8.75 8.78
CA THR A 22 8.43 -10.09 8.21
C THR A 22 8.09 -10.16 6.73
N GLN A 23 8.58 -11.20 6.06
CA GLN A 23 8.19 -11.45 4.68
C GLN A 23 6.88 -12.24 4.66
N VAL A 24 5.84 -11.62 4.11
CA VAL A 24 4.50 -12.20 4.01
C VAL A 24 4.12 -12.35 2.54
N TRP A 25 3.42 -13.42 2.21
CA TRP A 25 2.96 -13.68 0.84
C TRP A 25 1.45 -13.61 0.72
N GLU A 26 0.73 -13.91 1.79
CA GLU A 26 -0.73 -13.82 1.84
C GLU A 26 -1.21 -12.41 2.24
N PRO A 27 -2.42 -12.00 1.81
CA PRO A 27 -2.99 -10.70 2.11
C PRO A 27 -3.52 -10.59 3.55
N TYR A 28 -2.68 -10.90 4.55
CA TYR A 28 -3.05 -10.98 5.96
C TYR A 28 -3.51 -9.65 6.57
N PHE A 29 -3.24 -8.52 5.92
CA PHE A 29 -3.75 -7.22 6.38
C PHE A 29 -5.28 -7.18 6.45
N GLN A 30 -5.97 -7.88 5.55
CA GLN A 30 -7.43 -7.95 5.56
C GLN A 30 -7.99 -8.54 6.86
N VAL A 31 -7.26 -9.47 7.49
CA VAL A 31 -7.67 -10.04 8.78
C VAL A 31 -7.54 -9.01 9.90
N VAL A 32 -6.45 -8.24 9.92
CA VAL A 32 -6.25 -7.14 10.89
C VAL A 32 -7.39 -6.13 10.74
N ARG A 33 -7.64 -5.68 9.51
CA ARG A 33 -8.65 -4.67 9.22
C ARG A 33 -10.07 -5.16 9.53
N TRP A 34 -10.39 -6.42 9.22
CA TRP A 34 -11.68 -7.01 9.55
C TRP A 34 -11.91 -7.03 11.07
N ARG A 35 -10.93 -7.48 11.87
CA ARG A 35 -11.04 -7.53 13.33
C ARG A 35 -11.16 -6.14 13.96
N GLU A 36 -10.41 -5.16 13.45
CA GLU A 36 -10.52 -3.77 13.89
C GLU A 36 -11.93 -3.21 13.63
N ARG A 37 -12.48 -3.41 12.42
CA ARG A 37 -13.83 -2.93 12.08
C ARG A 37 -14.96 -3.60 12.87
N HIS A 38 -14.72 -4.78 13.43
CA HIS A 38 -15.68 -5.49 14.29
C HIS A 38 -15.45 -5.19 15.78
N GLY A 39 -14.53 -4.28 16.12
CA GLY A 39 -14.25 -3.88 17.50
C GLY A 39 -13.44 -4.89 18.30
N GLU A 40 -12.87 -5.91 17.66
CA GLU A 40 -11.98 -6.86 18.33
C GLU A 40 -10.60 -6.24 18.61
N TYR A 41 -10.18 -5.30 17.76
CA TYR A 41 -8.94 -4.55 17.92
C TYR A 41 -9.20 -3.04 17.96
N SER A 42 -8.43 -2.35 18.79
CA SER A 42 -8.29 -0.89 18.79
C SER A 42 -6.84 -0.58 18.48
N LEU A 43 -6.54 -0.21 17.24
CA LEU A 43 -5.18 -0.01 16.75
C LEU A 43 -4.96 1.45 16.37
N GLU A 44 -3.78 1.96 16.68
CA GLU A 44 -3.34 3.23 16.12
C GLU A 44 -2.85 2.99 14.68
N HIS A 45 -3.27 3.85 13.75
CA HIS A 45 -2.83 3.82 12.35
C HIS A 45 -1.50 4.54 12.19
N ASP A 46 -0.50 4.13 12.98
CA ASP A 46 0.87 4.65 12.95
C ASP A 46 1.67 4.11 11.75
N ASP A 47 2.95 4.49 11.64
CA ASP A 47 3.81 4.08 10.53
C ASP A 47 3.93 2.56 10.40
N GLU A 48 3.87 1.84 11.53
CA GLU A 48 3.93 0.38 11.53
C GLU A 48 2.66 -0.23 10.94
N TYR A 49 1.50 0.32 11.26
CA TYR A 49 0.24 -0.06 10.63
C TYR A 49 0.24 0.18 9.12
N VAL A 50 0.77 1.33 8.68
CA VAL A 50 0.95 1.64 7.25
C VAL A 50 1.87 0.62 6.59
N LEU A 51 2.98 0.24 7.23
CA LEU A 51 3.90 -0.76 6.67
C LEU A 51 3.31 -2.17 6.65
N ALA A 52 2.51 -2.54 7.65
CA ALA A 52 1.73 -3.76 7.64
C ALA A 52 0.78 -3.79 6.44
N MET A 53 0.08 -2.69 6.16
CA MET A 53 -0.76 -2.56 4.97
C MET A 53 0.07 -2.68 3.68
N VAL A 54 1.15 -1.92 3.55
CA VAL A 54 2.01 -1.93 2.36
C VAL A 54 2.52 -3.35 2.05
N ASN A 55 2.96 -4.08 3.07
CA ASN A 55 3.53 -5.43 2.93
C ASN A 55 2.47 -6.53 2.72
N ALA A 56 1.36 -6.45 3.46
CA ALA A 56 0.41 -7.54 3.63
C ALA A 56 -0.98 -7.27 3.02
N LEU A 57 -1.15 -6.15 2.30
CA LEU A 57 -2.30 -5.90 1.42
C LEU A 57 -1.88 -5.93 -0.05
N GLY A 58 -0.77 -5.27 -0.37
CA GLY A 58 -0.25 -5.13 -1.74
C GLY A 58 1.02 -5.92 -2.01
N GLY A 59 1.24 -7.04 -1.30
CA GLY A 59 2.43 -7.91 -1.35
C GLY A 59 2.74 -8.57 -2.70
N GLY A 60 2.26 -8.00 -3.82
CA GLY A 60 2.73 -8.27 -5.18
C GLY A 60 1.93 -9.29 -5.98
N MET A 61 1.03 -10.06 -5.36
CA MET A 61 0.45 -11.23 -6.04
C MET A 61 -0.81 -10.95 -6.86
N ASP A 62 -1.68 -10.03 -6.42
CA ASP A 62 -2.86 -9.64 -7.18
C ASP A 62 -3.28 -8.18 -6.91
N ALA A 63 -3.41 -7.41 -7.98
CA ALA A 63 -3.89 -6.03 -7.91
C ALA A 63 -5.37 -5.95 -7.49
N SER A 64 -6.17 -6.99 -7.76
CA SER A 64 -7.59 -7.03 -7.42
C SER A 64 -7.82 -6.86 -5.91
N VAL A 65 -7.04 -7.53 -5.07
CA VAL A 65 -7.20 -7.51 -3.61
C VAL A 65 -7.01 -6.10 -3.03
N LEU A 66 -5.99 -5.38 -3.51
CA LEU A 66 -5.78 -3.99 -3.11
C LEU A 66 -6.89 -3.08 -3.64
N CYS A 67 -7.33 -3.28 -4.89
CA CYS A 67 -8.41 -2.49 -5.47
C CYS A 67 -9.72 -2.69 -4.70
N ASP A 68 -10.09 -3.95 -4.41
CA ASP A 68 -11.30 -4.30 -3.66
C ASP A 68 -11.27 -3.71 -2.26
N ALA A 69 -10.12 -3.80 -1.58
CA ALA A 69 -9.94 -3.22 -0.24
C ALA A 69 -10.19 -1.71 -0.22
N LEU A 70 -9.59 -0.97 -1.16
CA LEU A 70 -9.75 0.48 -1.22
C LEU A 70 -11.11 0.92 -1.78
N THR A 71 -11.77 0.08 -2.57
CA THR A 71 -13.13 0.35 -3.05
C THR A 71 -14.17 0.16 -1.94
N THR A 72 -13.98 -0.83 -1.06
CA THR A 72 -14.98 -1.25 -0.07
C THR A 72 -14.78 -0.65 1.34
N ASP A 73 -13.60 -0.10 1.62
CA ASP A 73 -13.25 0.49 2.91
C ASP A 73 -12.85 1.96 2.76
N ASP A 74 -13.86 2.85 2.82
CA ASP A 74 -13.68 4.30 2.69
C ASP A 74 -12.74 4.87 3.76
N GLU A 75 -12.79 4.36 5.00
CA GLU A 75 -11.91 4.84 6.07
C GLU A 75 -10.46 4.46 5.78
N LEU A 76 -10.20 3.24 5.31
CA LEU A 76 -8.87 2.82 4.89
C LEU A 76 -8.35 3.67 3.71
N ARG A 77 -9.21 3.93 2.73
CA ARG A 77 -8.90 4.75 1.55
C ARG A 77 -8.65 6.21 1.90
N GLU A 78 -9.46 6.82 2.75
CA GLU A 78 -9.38 8.25 3.03
C GLU A 78 -8.36 8.60 4.13
N SER A 79 -7.92 7.62 4.93
CA SER A 79 -6.89 7.82 5.97
C SER A 79 -5.58 7.10 5.63
N THR A 80 -5.48 5.81 5.96
CA THR A 80 -4.23 5.04 5.98
C THR A 80 -3.55 4.95 4.62
N PHE A 81 -4.32 4.82 3.53
CA PHE A 81 -3.77 4.73 2.18
C PHE A 81 -2.87 5.91 1.82
N TRP A 82 -3.24 7.13 2.17
CA TRP A 82 -2.45 8.31 1.78
C TRP A 82 -1.11 8.38 2.50
N ARG A 83 -0.99 7.74 3.67
CA ARG A 83 0.26 7.69 4.43
C ARG A 83 1.35 6.85 3.74
N ILE A 84 1.02 6.02 2.74
CA ILE A 84 2.03 5.25 1.99
C ILE A 84 3.00 6.16 1.21
N PHE A 85 2.61 7.40 0.92
CA PHE A 85 3.46 8.40 0.26
C PHE A 85 4.38 9.14 1.23
N GLU A 86 4.09 9.05 2.53
CA GLU A 86 4.79 9.77 3.60
C GLU A 86 5.78 8.86 4.33
N VAL A 87 5.44 7.57 4.47
CA VAL A 87 6.23 6.58 5.21
C VAL A 87 7.30 5.98 4.28
N PRO A 88 8.62 6.23 4.50
CA PRO A 88 9.70 5.72 3.65
C PRO A 88 9.83 4.19 3.63
N GLY A 89 9.29 3.56 4.67
CA GLY A 89 9.41 2.14 4.95
C GLY A 89 10.83 1.68 5.27
N THR A 90 11.02 0.37 5.19
CA THR A 90 12.25 -0.31 5.59
C THR A 90 12.97 -0.87 4.36
N LYS A 91 14.17 -1.44 4.57
CA LYS A 91 14.94 -2.12 3.50
C LYS A 91 14.17 -3.26 2.81
N ARG A 92 13.19 -3.86 3.49
CA ARG A 92 12.41 -5.02 3.00
C ARG A 92 10.93 -4.74 2.79
N VAL A 93 10.43 -3.61 3.29
CA VAL A 93 9.03 -3.19 3.16
C VAL A 93 9.00 -1.74 2.69
N ASN A 94 8.91 -1.56 1.38
CA ASN A 94 8.63 -0.30 0.72
C ASN A 94 8.08 -0.60 -0.68
N LEU A 95 7.37 0.37 -1.26
CA LEU A 95 6.66 0.20 -2.55
C LEU A 95 7.61 -0.26 -3.66
N ALA A 96 8.79 0.34 -3.76
CA ALA A 96 9.79 -0.01 -4.78
C ALA A 96 10.33 -1.44 -4.64
N TYR A 97 10.58 -1.90 -3.41
CA TYR A 97 11.02 -3.25 -3.13
C TYR A 97 9.93 -4.27 -3.46
N LEU A 98 8.70 -4.04 -3.01
CA LEU A 98 7.59 -4.97 -3.21
C LEU A 98 7.24 -5.12 -4.69
N ASP A 99 7.11 -4.03 -5.43
CA ASP A 99 6.83 -4.10 -6.88
C ASP A 99 7.96 -4.75 -7.66
N ARG A 100 9.22 -4.59 -7.23
CA ARG A 100 10.38 -5.19 -7.90
C ARG A 100 10.48 -6.70 -7.66
N TYR A 101 10.24 -7.15 -6.44
CA TYR A 101 10.56 -8.52 -6.01
C TYR A 101 9.35 -9.42 -5.86
N ARG A 102 8.14 -8.86 -5.79
CA ARG A 102 6.90 -9.63 -5.64
C ARG A 102 5.87 -9.34 -6.73
N GLY A 103 6.01 -8.26 -7.49
CA GLY A 103 5.10 -7.92 -8.59
C GLY A 103 5.43 -8.69 -9.86
N ASN A 104 4.40 -9.25 -10.53
CA ASN A 104 4.48 -9.55 -11.95
C ASN A 104 4.13 -8.32 -12.79
N ALA A 105 4.41 -8.35 -14.09
CA ALA A 105 4.03 -7.28 -15.00
C ALA A 105 2.51 -7.03 -14.93
N GLY A 106 2.09 -5.78 -14.67
CA GLY A 106 0.69 -5.41 -14.52
C GLY A 106 0.07 -5.74 -13.15
N GLN A 107 0.88 -6.16 -12.18
CA GLN A 107 0.51 -6.38 -10.77
C GLN A 107 1.31 -5.46 -9.84
N GLY A 108 0.98 -5.46 -8.56
CA GLY A 108 1.65 -4.66 -7.53
C GLY A 108 1.01 -3.29 -7.28
N TRP A 109 1.65 -2.51 -6.42
CA TRP A 109 1.14 -1.22 -5.94
C TRP A 109 0.97 -0.22 -7.08
N GLN A 110 1.97 -0.08 -7.95
CA GLN A 110 1.86 0.90 -9.05
C GLN A 110 0.67 0.58 -9.96
N ALA A 111 0.55 -0.67 -10.43
CA ALA A 111 -0.54 -1.07 -11.32
C ALA A 111 -1.91 -0.96 -10.65
N SER A 112 -2.00 -1.21 -9.34
CA SER A 112 -3.25 -1.07 -8.59
C SER A 112 -3.67 0.40 -8.44
N ILE A 113 -2.71 1.29 -8.12
CA ILE A 113 -2.98 2.73 -8.05
C ILE A 113 -3.41 3.26 -9.43
N GLU A 114 -2.76 2.82 -10.51
CA GLU A 114 -3.16 3.19 -11.88
C GLU A 114 -4.59 2.75 -12.21
N ARG A 115 -5.01 1.55 -11.80
CA ARG A 115 -6.39 1.05 -11.99
C ARG A 115 -7.40 1.87 -11.20
N LEU A 116 -7.12 2.11 -9.92
CA LEU A 116 -8.00 2.88 -9.02
C LEU A 116 -8.13 4.35 -9.43
N VAL A 117 -7.10 4.92 -10.07
CA VAL A 117 -7.22 6.25 -10.68
C VAL A 117 -8.05 6.18 -11.96
N ALA A 118 -7.87 5.14 -12.78
CA ALA A 118 -8.59 4.98 -14.03
C ALA A 118 -10.10 4.74 -13.84
N ASP A 119 -10.51 4.05 -12.77
CA ASP A 119 -11.92 3.81 -12.44
C ASP A 119 -12.56 4.92 -11.59
N GLY A 120 -11.78 5.90 -11.13
CA GLY A 120 -12.24 7.06 -10.38
C GLY A 120 -12.33 6.86 -8.86
N THR A 121 -11.91 5.70 -8.33
CA THR A 121 -11.85 5.45 -6.89
C THR A 121 -10.83 6.34 -6.18
N LEU A 122 -9.70 6.62 -6.84
CA LEU A 122 -8.69 7.57 -6.37
C LEU A 122 -8.68 8.82 -7.23
N ASP A 123 -8.70 9.98 -6.59
CA ASP A 123 -8.51 11.25 -7.27
C ASP A 123 -7.09 11.35 -7.84
N ARG A 124 -7.00 11.52 -9.16
CA ARG A 124 -5.73 11.55 -9.90
C ARG A 124 -4.81 12.67 -9.39
N ASP A 125 -5.35 13.86 -9.19
CA ASP A 125 -4.54 15.03 -8.86
C ASP A 125 -4.01 14.92 -7.43
N ARG A 126 -4.80 14.38 -6.50
CA ARG A 126 -4.36 14.03 -5.15
C ARG A 126 -3.22 13.00 -5.15
N VAL A 127 -3.28 11.98 -6.01
CA VAL A 127 -2.17 11.02 -6.16
C VAL A 127 -0.91 11.70 -6.70
N LEU A 128 -1.04 12.59 -7.68
CA LEU A 128 0.10 13.35 -8.22
C LEU A 128 0.74 14.27 -7.17
N ASP A 129 -0.08 14.94 -6.37
CA ASP A 129 0.37 15.81 -5.28
C ASP A 129 1.06 15.00 -4.18
N ALA A 130 0.51 13.83 -3.82
CA ALA A 130 1.13 12.92 -2.86
C ALA A 130 2.49 12.41 -3.36
N CYS A 131 2.60 12.06 -4.65
CA CYS A 131 3.88 11.72 -5.27
C CYS A 131 4.88 12.89 -5.22
N ALA A 132 4.41 14.12 -5.48
CA ALA A 132 5.25 15.31 -5.37
C ALA A 132 5.73 15.55 -3.92
N GLY A 133 4.89 15.23 -2.93
CA GLY A 133 5.26 15.19 -1.51
C GLY A 133 6.36 14.18 -1.22
N ALA A 134 6.17 12.93 -1.64
CA ALA A 134 7.13 11.85 -1.45
C ALA A 134 8.50 12.19 -2.05
N LEU A 135 8.53 12.80 -3.23
CA LEU A 135 9.77 13.22 -3.91
C LEU A 135 10.53 14.36 -3.22
N ARG A 136 9.94 15.01 -2.22
CA ARG A 136 10.65 16.00 -1.37
C ARG A 136 11.30 15.36 -0.14
N LEU A 137 10.98 14.10 0.16
CA LEU A 137 11.53 13.37 1.30
C LEU A 137 12.95 12.86 0.98
N GLU A 138 13.75 12.67 2.03
CA GLU A 138 15.08 12.06 1.94
C GLU A 138 14.99 10.53 1.76
N LEU A 139 14.48 10.10 0.61
CA LEU A 139 14.34 8.68 0.26
C LEU A 139 15.58 8.15 -0.49
N PRO A 140 15.84 6.83 -0.43
CA PRO A 140 16.79 6.20 -1.33
C PRO A 140 16.42 6.40 -2.80
N ALA A 141 17.42 6.54 -3.68
CA ALA A 141 17.20 6.80 -5.12
C ALA A 141 16.29 5.78 -5.82
N VAL A 142 16.25 4.53 -5.35
CA VAL A 142 15.36 3.49 -5.89
C VAL A 142 13.88 3.78 -5.59
N GLN A 143 13.58 4.38 -4.43
CA GLN A 143 12.22 4.76 -4.07
C GLN A 143 11.78 6.03 -4.80
N HIS A 144 12.66 7.04 -4.91
CA HIS A 144 12.42 8.23 -5.74
C HIS A 144 12.01 7.85 -7.16
N ARG A 145 12.78 6.96 -7.82
CA ARG A 145 12.45 6.48 -9.17
C ARG A 145 11.10 5.77 -9.25
N TRP A 146 10.66 5.10 -8.19
CA TRP A 146 9.35 4.46 -8.16
C TRP A 146 8.23 5.51 -8.17
N PHE A 147 8.34 6.55 -7.34
CA PHE A 147 7.38 7.66 -7.33
C PHE A 147 7.40 8.47 -8.63
N GLU A 148 8.58 8.71 -9.22
CA GLU A 148 8.70 9.35 -10.54
C GLU A 148 7.99 8.55 -11.63
N ARG A 149 8.11 7.22 -11.60
CA ARG A 149 7.48 6.32 -12.56
C ARG A 149 5.97 6.35 -12.44
N LEU A 150 5.43 6.26 -11.22
CA LEU A 150 3.98 6.38 -10.97
C LEU A 150 3.46 7.77 -11.40
N ARG A 151 4.16 8.84 -11.03
CA ARG A 151 3.78 10.20 -11.44
C ARG A 151 3.78 10.35 -12.97
N SER A 152 4.75 9.75 -13.65
CA SER A 152 4.87 9.79 -15.11
C SER A 152 3.78 8.98 -15.81
N SER A 153 3.38 7.83 -15.26
CA SER A 153 2.30 7.02 -15.84
C SER A 153 0.93 7.68 -15.70
N LEU A 154 0.73 8.45 -14.62
CA LEU A 154 -0.49 9.21 -14.38
C LEU A 154 -0.49 10.60 -15.07
N ALA A 155 0.67 11.12 -15.45
CA ALA A 155 0.77 12.38 -16.18
C ALA A 155 -0.03 12.29 -17.50
N PRO A 156 -0.63 13.40 -17.98
CA PRO A 156 -1.41 13.35 -19.20
C PRO A 156 -0.52 12.82 -20.32
N ASN A 157 -0.92 11.72 -20.96
CA ASN A 157 -0.28 11.31 -22.19
C ASN A 157 -0.37 12.52 -23.13
N ARG A 158 0.76 13.16 -23.45
CA ARG A 158 0.83 14.10 -24.57
C ARG A 158 0.61 13.30 -25.86
N ARG A 159 -0.64 12.91 -26.12
CA ARG A 159 -1.09 12.35 -27.39
C ARG A 159 -2.32 13.11 -27.86
N ARG A 160 -1.97 14.12 -28.66
CA ARG A 160 -2.65 14.62 -29.86
C ARG A 160 -4.11 15.03 -29.69
N THR A 161 -4.29 16.33 -29.50
CA THR A 161 -5.33 17.08 -30.21
C THR A 161 -5.40 16.58 -31.66
N SER A 162 -6.53 15.96 -32.01
CA SER A 162 -6.93 15.79 -33.41
C SER A 162 -7.55 17.09 -33.91
#